data_AF-A0A8S0FZM2-F1
#
_entry.id   AF-A0A8S0FZM2-F1
#
_cell.length_a   1.000
_cell.length_b   1.000
_cell.length_c   1.000
_cell.angle_alpha   90.00
_cell.angle_beta   90.00
_cell.angle_gamma   90.00
#
_symmetry.space_group_name_H-M   'P 1'
#
loop_
_entity.id
_entity.type
_entity.pdbx_description
1 polymer ?
#
loop_
_entity_poly.entity_id
_entity_poly.type
_entity_poly.pdbx_seq_one_letter_code
_entity_poly.pdbx_strand_id
1 'polypeptide(L)'
;MYVIFEDGTDPYWARSRVLEYLNQVQGKLPAGVSAELGPDATGVGWIYEYALVDRSGKHDLADLRSLQDWFLKYELKTIPDVAEVASVGGVVKEYQVVSDPQRLAQYGISLADVKSALDASNQEAGGSSIELAEAEYMVRASGYLQTLDDFNHIVLKASENGVPVSYLRDVAKVQVGPEMRRGIAELNGEGEVAGGVVILRSGKNAREVIAAVKDKLETLKSSLPEGVEIVTTYDRSQLIDRAIDNLSGKLLEEFIVVAVVCALFLWHVRSALVAIISLPLGLCIAFIVMHFQGLNANIMSLGGIAIAVGAMVDAAIVMIENAHKRHQRRALANGWKSGSTSILTPRWIIKRAGR
;
A
#
# COMPACT_ATOMS: atom_id res chain seq x y z
N MET A 1 -14.92 7.83 -12.85
CA MET A 1 -16.26 7.42 -12.37
C MET A 1 -16.05 6.57 -11.14
N TYR A 2 -16.76 6.84 -10.05
CA TYR A 2 -16.73 5.99 -8.84
C TYR A 2 -18.07 5.28 -8.69
N VAL A 3 -18.03 3.95 -8.56
CA VAL A 3 -19.21 3.12 -8.30
C VAL A 3 -19.10 2.63 -6.86
N ILE A 4 -20.01 3.10 -6.01
CA ILE A 4 -20.07 2.74 -4.59
C ILE A 4 -21.12 1.66 -4.43
N PHE A 5 -20.78 0.60 -3.70
CA PHE A 5 -21.65 -0.55 -3.43
C PHE A 5 -22.18 -0.49 -2.01
N GLU A 6 -23.24 -1.26 -1.75
CA GLU A 6 -23.79 -1.45 -0.40
C GLU A 6 -22.79 -2.20 0.50
N ASP A 7 -22.85 -1.92 1.80
CA ASP A 7 -21.98 -2.54 2.80
C ASP A 7 -22.13 -4.07 2.79
N GLY A 8 -21.00 -4.78 2.95
CA GLY A 8 -20.96 -6.24 2.94
C GLY A 8 -20.89 -6.88 1.54
N THR A 9 -20.87 -6.08 0.47
CA THR A 9 -20.65 -6.59 -0.89
C THR A 9 -19.22 -7.10 -1.05
N ASP A 10 -19.06 -8.31 -1.63
CA ASP A 10 -17.73 -8.84 -1.98
C ASP A 10 -17.05 -7.93 -3.04
N PRO A 11 -15.83 -7.41 -2.76
CA PRO A 11 -15.11 -6.55 -3.70
C PRO A 11 -14.89 -7.19 -5.08
N TYR A 12 -14.62 -8.50 -5.14
CA TYR A 12 -14.34 -9.16 -6.42
C TYR A 12 -15.60 -9.40 -7.24
N TRP A 13 -16.72 -9.73 -6.58
CA TRP A 13 -18.03 -9.75 -7.21
C TRP A 13 -18.38 -8.38 -7.80
N ALA A 14 -18.22 -7.30 -7.02
CA ALA A 14 -18.51 -5.93 -7.46
C ALA A 14 -17.69 -5.55 -8.70
N ARG A 15 -16.38 -5.82 -8.71
CA ARG A 15 -15.50 -5.56 -9.86
C ARG A 15 -15.90 -6.35 -11.09
N SER A 16 -16.26 -7.63 -10.91
CA SER A 16 -16.71 -8.49 -12.01
C SER A 16 -18.02 -8.00 -12.61
N ARG A 17 -18.97 -7.55 -11.77
CA ARG A 17 -20.21 -6.91 -12.22
C ARG A 17 -19.92 -5.65 -13.04
N VAL A 18 -19.05 -4.76 -12.54
CA VAL A 18 -18.67 -3.53 -13.27
C VAL A 18 -18.06 -3.87 -14.63
N LEU A 19 -17.18 -4.88 -14.70
CA LEU A 19 -16.54 -5.30 -15.94
C LEU A 19 -17.56 -5.76 -17.00
N GLU A 20 -18.58 -6.52 -16.60
CA GLU A 20 -19.65 -6.96 -17.51
C GLU A 20 -20.42 -5.78 -18.11
N TYR A 21 -20.77 -4.78 -17.29
CA TYR A 21 -21.44 -3.57 -17.77
C TYR A 21 -20.51 -2.69 -18.62
N LEU A 22 -19.22 -2.63 -18.28
CA LEU A 22 -18.24 -1.86 -19.04
C LEU A 22 -18.10 -2.38 -20.46
N ASN A 23 -18.06 -3.71 -20.63
CA ASN A 23 -17.97 -4.35 -21.94
C ASN A 23 -19.18 -4.02 -22.84
N GLN A 24 -20.38 -3.91 -22.28
CA GLN A 24 -21.59 -3.54 -23.03
C GLN A 24 -21.61 -2.06 -23.46
N VAL A 25 -20.94 -1.19 -22.71
CA VAL A 25 -20.88 0.25 -22.97
C VAL A 25 -19.70 0.61 -23.87
N GLN A 26 -18.67 -0.24 -23.97
CA GLN A 26 -17.46 0.02 -24.74
C GLN A 26 -17.74 0.42 -26.19
N GLY A 27 -18.71 -0.21 -26.85
CA GLY A 27 -19.12 0.14 -28.23
C GLY A 27 -19.88 1.47 -28.38
N LYS A 28 -20.30 2.09 -27.28
CA LYS A 28 -20.95 3.42 -27.25
C LYS A 28 -19.96 4.55 -26.98
N LEU A 29 -18.71 4.23 -26.66
CA LEU A 29 -17.67 5.22 -26.41
C LEU A 29 -17.15 5.80 -27.75
N PRO A 30 -16.68 7.06 -27.76
CA PRO A 30 -16.05 7.64 -28.93
C PRO A 30 -14.84 6.83 -29.41
N ALA A 31 -14.56 6.88 -30.71
CA ALA A 31 -13.40 6.23 -31.30
C ALA A 31 -12.10 6.67 -30.60
N GLY A 32 -11.26 5.70 -30.22
CA GLY A 32 -9.99 5.94 -29.53
C GLY A 32 -10.08 6.06 -28.00
N VAL A 33 -11.27 5.97 -27.40
CA VAL A 33 -11.44 5.98 -25.94
C VAL A 33 -11.61 4.55 -25.41
N SER A 34 -10.73 4.12 -24.51
CA SER A 34 -10.86 2.88 -23.76
C SER A 34 -11.29 3.18 -22.33
N ALA A 35 -12.26 2.45 -21.79
CA ALA A 35 -12.58 2.54 -20.38
C ALA A 35 -11.71 1.55 -19.61
N GLU A 36 -10.85 2.06 -18.73
CA GLU A 36 -9.98 1.24 -17.89
C GLU A 36 -10.59 0.98 -16.52
N LEU A 37 -10.39 -0.22 -16.00
CA LEU A 37 -10.79 -0.58 -14.65
C LEU A 37 -9.70 -0.14 -13.67
N GLY A 38 -10.09 0.58 -12.61
CA GLY A 38 -9.16 1.04 -11.58
C GLY A 38 -8.49 -0.10 -10.80
N PRO A 39 -7.44 0.20 -10.01
CA PRO A 39 -6.71 -0.79 -9.23
C PRO A 39 -7.58 -1.51 -8.20
N ASP A 40 -7.09 -2.63 -7.66
CA ASP A 40 -7.74 -3.40 -6.59
C ASP A 40 -7.50 -2.77 -5.20
N ALA A 41 -7.65 -1.44 -5.12
CA ALA A 41 -7.34 -0.63 -3.96
C ALA A 41 -8.17 0.66 -3.93
N THR A 42 -8.13 1.36 -2.81
CA THR A 42 -8.77 2.66 -2.59
C THR A 42 -7.74 3.71 -2.16
N GLY A 43 -8.15 4.97 -1.99
CA GLY A 43 -7.28 6.03 -1.44
C GLY A 43 -6.74 5.72 -0.03
N VAL A 44 -7.39 4.81 0.71
CA VAL A 44 -6.90 4.35 2.02
C VAL A 44 -5.73 3.37 1.88
N GLY A 45 -5.53 2.77 0.71
CA GLY A 45 -4.46 1.82 0.42
C GLY A 45 -3.06 2.43 0.37
N TRP A 46 -2.91 3.74 0.52
CA TRP A 46 -1.64 4.45 0.37
C TRP A 46 -0.77 4.23 1.62
N ILE A 47 0.14 3.27 1.57
CA ILE A 47 0.85 2.75 2.76
C ILE A 47 2.28 3.26 2.92
N TYR A 48 2.94 3.56 1.80
CA TYR A 48 4.33 3.97 1.77
C TYR A 48 4.56 4.93 0.62
N GLU A 49 5.12 6.10 0.90
CA GLU A 49 5.45 7.12 -0.09
C GLU A 49 6.91 7.52 0.03
N TYR A 50 7.52 7.80 -1.12
CA TYR A 50 8.90 8.23 -1.20
C TYR A 50 9.11 9.22 -2.32
N ALA A 51 10.16 10.04 -2.18
CA ALA A 51 10.69 10.92 -3.19
C ALA A 51 12.05 10.40 -3.67
N LEU A 52 12.32 10.56 -4.95
CA LEU A 52 13.62 10.37 -5.56
C LEU A 52 14.31 11.72 -5.65
N VAL A 53 15.51 11.79 -5.09
CA VAL A 53 16.33 12.99 -5.12
C VAL A 53 17.74 12.64 -5.57
N ASP A 54 18.33 13.50 -6.38
CA ASP A 54 19.76 13.47 -6.65
C ASP A 54 20.35 14.84 -6.28
N ARG A 55 21.10 14.86 -5.16
CA ARG A 55 21.74 16.09 -4.67
C ARG A 55 23.02 16.44 -5.42
N SER A 56 23.55 15.52 -6.22
CA SER A 56 24.74 15.76 -7.05
C SER A 56 24.41 16.53 -8.33
N GLY A 57 23.14 16.55 -8.74
CA GLY A 57 22.67 17.19 -9.97
C GLY A 57 23.07 16.45 -11.25
N LYS A 58 23.48 15.18 -11.16
CA LYS A 58 23.79 14.34 -12.33
C LYS A 58 22.52 13.93 -13.08
N HIS A 59 21.42 13.72 -12.35
CA HIS A 59 20.14 13.27 -12.88
C HIS A 59 19.07 14.35 -12.72
N ASP A 60 18.31 14.59 -13.79
CA ASP A 60 17.21 15.55 -13.79
C ASP A 60 15.86 14.89 -13.43
N LEU A 61 14.79 15.70 -13.42
CA LEU A 61 13.43 15.21 -13.13
C LEU A 61 12.92 14.18 -14.14
N ALA A 62 13.39 14.22 -15.38
CA ALA A 62 12.98 13.28 -16.42
C ALA A 62 13.69 11.94 -16.28
N ASP A 63 14.96 11.96 -15.90
CA ASP A 63 15.74 10.77 -15.55
C ASP A 63 15.14 10.07 -14.33
N LEU A 64 14.89 10.82 -13.26
CA LEU A 64 14.30 10.27 -12.03
C LEU A 64 12.88 9.72 -12.25
N ARG A 65 12.07 10.40 -13.08
CA ARG A 65 10.74 9.91 -13.45
C ARG A 65 10.82 8.64 -14.30
N SER A 66 11.79 8.58 -15.21
CA SER A 66 12.03 7.37 -16.03
C SER A 66 12.50 6.20 -15.17
N LEU A 67 13.38 6.45 -14.19
CA LEU A 67 13.80 5.46 -13.20
C LEU A 67 12.60 4.94 -12.38
N GLN A 68 11.70 5.82 -11.97
CA GLN A 68 10.48 5.44 -11.27
C GLN A 68 9.58 4.56 -12.14
N ASP A 69 9.25 5.00 -13.36
CA ASP A 69 8.25 4.34 -14.23
C ASP A 69 8.75 3.01 -14.80
N TRP A 70 10.04 2.91 -15.14
CA TRP A 70 10.60 1.77 -15.87
C TRP A 70 11.43 0.81 -15.02
N PHE A 71 11.81 1.19 -13.80
CA PHE A 71 12.56 0.32 -12.90
C PHE A 71 11.82 0.10 -11.57
N LEU A 72 11.68 1.13 -10.73
CA LEU A 72 11.13 0.98 -9.38
C LEU A 72 9.68 0.49 -9.36
N LYS A 73 8.84 1.00 -10.27
CA LYS A 73 7.44 0.58 -10.40
C LYS A 73 7.32 -0.92 -10.64
N TYR A 74 8.16 -1.48 -11.52
CA TYR A 74 8.13 -2.91 -11.83
C TYR A 74 8.67 -3.75 -10.67
N GLU A 75 9.80 -3.34 -10.08
CA GLU A 75 10.39 -4.05 -8.95
C GLU A 75 9.46 -4.11 -7.72
N LEU A 76 8.82 -2.99 -7.37
CA LEU A 76 7.93 -2.91 -6.21
C LEU A 76 6.56 -3.57 -6.46
N LYS A 77 6.08 -3.58 -7.72
CA LYS A 77 4.81 -4.25 -8.07
C LYS A 77 4.89 -5.78 -7.96
N THR A 78 6.10 -6.36 -7.95
CA THR A 78 6.28 -7.81 -7.73
C THR A 78 6.02 -8.26 -6.29
N ILE A 79 5.98 -7.32 -5.34
CA ILE A 79 5.77 -7.62 -3.93
C ILE A 79 4.34 -8.14 -3.72
N PRO A 80 4.14 -9.26 -3.01
CA PRO A 80 2.81 -9.76 -2.68
C PRO A 80 1.93 -8.68 -2.04
N ASP A 81 0.64 -8.70 -2.37
CA ASP A 81 -0.38 -7.79 -1.84
C ASP A 81 -0.21 -6.29 -2.15
N VAL A 82 0.77 -5.91 -2.98
CA VAL A 82 0.77 -4.61 -3.65
C VAL A 82 -0.23 -4.64 -4.82
N ALA A 83 -1.16 -3.69 -4.84
CA ALA A 83 -2.12 -3.54 -5.94
C ALA A 83 -1.53 -2.67 -7.06
N GLU A 84 -0.89 -1.57 -6.69
CA GLU A 84 -0.32 -0.62 -7.62
C GLU A 84 0.87 0.11 -7.00
N VAL A 85 1.82 0.49 -7.85
CA VAL A 85 2.87 1.43 -7.52
C VAL A 85 2.67 2.61 -8.46
N ALA A 86 2.15 3.71 -7.91
CA ALA A 86 1.79 4.89 -8.67
C ALA A 86 2.93 5.90 -8.63
N SER A 87 3.20 6.51 -9.77
CA SER A 87 4.22 7.56 -9.89
C SER A 87 3.58 8.92 -9.61
N VAL A 88 4.23 9.75 -8.81
CA VAL A 88 3.75 11.08 -8.43
C VAL A 88 4.82 12.13 -8.73
N GLY A 89 4.43 13.25 -9.35
CA GLY A 89 5.37 14.30 -9.77
C GLY A 89 6.36 13.85 -10.85
N GLY A 90 7.46 14.59 -11.01
CA GLY A 90 8.46 14.34 -12.05
C GLY A 90 8.01 14.72 -13.46
N VAL A 91 8.92 14.55 -14.42
CA VAL A 91 8.72 14.95 -15.82
C VAL A 91 8.74 13.73 -16.73
N VAL A 92 7.69 13.53 -17.52
CA VAL A 92 7.73 12.49 -18.56
C VAL A 92 8.43 13.07 -19.78
N LYS A 93 9.44 12.36 -20.27
CA LYS A 93 10.20 12.75 -21.47
C LYS A 93 9.32 12.62 -22.71
N GLU A 94 9.13 13.72 -23.43
CA GLU A 94 8.32 13.79 -24.64
C GLU A 94 9.18 14.27 -25.82
N TYR A 95 9.03 13.60 -26.97
CA TYR A 95 9.60 14.05 -28.23
C TYR A 95 8.64 15.02 -28.90
N GLN A 96 8.97 16.32 -28.84
CA GLN A 96 8.11 17.40 -29.31
C GLN A 96 8.50 17.83 -30.72
N VAL A 97 7.59 17.62 -31.67
CA VAL A 97 7.73 18.08 -33.06
C VAL A 97 7.07 19.46 -33.18
N VAL A 98 7.87 20.52 -33.04
CA VAL A 98 7.40 21.90 -33.10
C VAL A 98 7.42 22.37 -34.56
N SER A 99 6.26 22.32 -35.21
CA SER A 99 6.11 22.71 -36.61
C SER A 99 6.11 24.23 -36.80
N ASP A 100 6.82 24.72 -37.82
CA ASP A 100 6.84 26.14 -38.19
C ASP A 100 5.81 26.43 -39.30
N PRO A 101 4.73 27.20 -39.02
CA PRO A 101 3.69 27.50 -40.00
C PRO A 101 4.22 28.19 -41.26
N GLN A 102 5.28 29.01 -41.15
CA GLN A 102 5.85 29.71 -42.29
C GLN A 102 6.57 28.73 -43.23
N ARG A 103 7.29 27.76 -42.66
CA ARG A 103 7.98 26.73 -43.45
C ARG A 103 7.00 25.74 -44.06
N LEU A 104 5.96 25.33 -43.34
CA LEU A 104 4.88 24.53 -43.90
C LEU A 104 4.27 25.19 -45.15
N ALA A 105 4.02 26.50 -45.10
CA ALA A 105 3.52 27.25 -46.25
C ALA A 105 4.53 27.33 -47.42
N GLN A 106 5.81 27.56 -47.13
CA GLN A 106 6.87 27.65 -48.16
C GLN A 106 7.10 26.33 -48.90
N TYR A 107 7.06 25.21 -48.19
CA TYR A 107 7.25 23.88 -48.76
C TYR A 107 5.93 23.28 -49.31
N GLY A 108 4.80 23.96 -49.09
CA GLY A 108 3.48 23.49 -49.53
C GLY A 108 3.08 22.18 -48.87
N ILE A 109 3.37 22.03 -47.58
CA ILE A 109 3.09 20.84 -46.76
C ILE A 109 2.05 21.23 -45.71
N SER A 110 0.96 20.47 -45.61
CA SER A 110 -0.06 20.71 -44.58
C SER A 110 0.32 20.07 -43.25
N LEU A 111 -0.27 20.54 -42.15
CA LEU A 111 -0.09 19.90 -40.84
C LEU A 111 -0.62 18.45 -40.83
N ALA A 112 -1.64 18.16 -41.65
CA ALA A 112 -2.18 16.82 -41.80
C ALA A 112 -1.15 15.87 -42.44
N ASP A 113 -0.41 16.34 -43.46
CA ASP A 113 0.65 15.56 -44.11
C ASP A 113 1.77 15.22 -43.13
N VAL A 114 2.18 16.18 -42.29
CA VAL A 114 3.18 15.93 -41.22
C VAL A 114 2.70 14.86 -40.26
N LYS A 115 1.45 14.93 -39.81
CA LYS A 115 0.87 13.92 -38.91
C LYS A 115 0.86 12.54 -39.56
N SER A 116 0.37 12.43 -40.79
CA SER A 116 0.29 11.16 -41.51
C SER A 116 1.67 10.56 -41.78
N ALA A 117 2.67 11.38 -42.10
CA ALA A 117 4.04 10.91 -42.29
C ALA A 117 4.66 10.39 -40.98
N LEU A 118 4.41 11.08 -39.87
CA LEU A 118 4.89 10.65 -38.54
C LEU A 118 4.23 9.31 -38.12
N ASP A 119 2.91 9.19 -38.28
CA ASP A 119 2.15 7.97 -37.94
C ASP A 119 2.63 6.75 -38.76
N ALA A 120 3.05 6.96 -40.02
CA ALA A 120 3.53 5.89 -40.89
C ALA A 120 5.00 5.47 -40.64
N SER A 121 5.78 6.26 -39.90
CA SER A 121 7.24 6.13 -39.80
C SER A 121 7.74 5.50 -38.50
N ASN A 122 6.86 4.97 -37.65
CA ASN A 122 7.22 4.43 -36.34
C ASN A 122 6.67 3.02 -36.09
N GLN A 123 7.06 2.06 -36.93
CA GLN A 123 6.62 0.67 -36.85
C GLN A 123 7.68 -0.31 -37.35
N GLU A 124 7.75 -1.49 -36.74
CA GLU A 124 8.52 -2.62 -37.27
C GLU A 124 7.64 -3.57 -38.05
N ALA A 125 8.24 -4.27 -39.03
CA ALA A 125 7.54 -5.26 -39.84
C ALA A 125 8.28 -6.61 -39.83
N GLY A 126 7.52 -7.69 -39.73
CA GLY A 126 8.00 -9.06 -39.90
C GLY A 126 7.77 -9.55 -41.33
N GLY A 127 8.81 -10.09 -41.96
CA GLY A 127 8.80 -10.56 -43.35
C GLY A 127 8.68 -12.08 -43.49
N SER A 128 8.12 -12.77 -42.49
CA SER A 128 8.20 -14.23 -42.35
C SER A 128 9.64 -14.73 -42.19
N SER A 129 9.88 -16.01 -42.41
CA SER A 129 11.20 -16.63 -42.42
C SER A 129 11.58 -17.13 -43.82
N ILE A 130 12.88 -17.24 -44.05
CA ILE A 130 13.48 -17.90 -45.21
C ILE A 130 14.32 -19.08 -44.73
N GLU A 131 14.11 -20.26 -45.32
CA GLU A 131 14.94 -21.42 -45.04
C GLU A 131 16.19 -21.38 -45.92
N LEU A 132 17.37 -21.38 -45.28
CA LEU A 132 18.66 -21.40 -45.94
C LEU A 132 19.57 -22.40 -45.23
N ALA A 133 20.05 -23.40 -45.96
CA ALA A 133 20.92 -24.46 -45.43
C ALA A 133 20.35 -25.17 -44.18
N GLU A 134 19.08 -25.61 -44.26
CA GLU A 134 18.36 -26.30 -43.17
C GLU A 134 18.22 -25.45 -41.88
N ALA A 135 18.47 -24.15 -41.97
CA ALA A 135 18.25 -23.19 -40.89
C ALA A 135 17.18 -22.16 -41.30
N GLU A 136 16.34 -21.79 -40.33
CA GLU A 136 15.28 -20.81 -40.51
C GLU A 136 15.77 -19.40 -40.14
N TYR A 137 15.81 -18.49 -41.11
CA TYR A 137 16.21 -17.10 -40.92
C TYR A 137 14.98 -16.21 -40.88
N MET A 138 14.70 -15.61 -39.72
CA MET A 138 13.62 -14.65 -39.58
C MET A 138 13.96 -13.32 -40.27
N VAL A 139 13.09 -12.84 -41.14
CA VAL A 139 13.23 -11.54 -41.79
C VAL A 139 12.57 -10.48 -40.91
N ARG A 140 13.36 -9.55 -40.38
CA ARG A 140 12.88 -8.41 -39.58
C ARG A 140 13.28 -7.10 -40.25
N ALA A 141 12.31 -6.22 -40.47
CA ALA A 141 12.54 -4.86 -40.93
C ALA A 141 12.42 -3.90 -39.75
N SER A 142 13.48 -3.13 -39.51
CA SER A 142 13.53 -2.05 -38.52
C SER A 142 12.74 -0.83 -39.00
N GLY A 143 12.07 -0.14 -38.07
CA GLY A 143 11.38 1.11 -38.37
C GLY A 143 10.88 1.87 -37.13
N TYR A 144 11.39 1.55 -35.94
CA TYR A 144 11.14 2.35 -34.75
C TYR A 144 12.03 3.59 -34.72
N LEU A 145 11.46 4.72 -34.30
CA LEU A 145 12.19 5.96 -34.04
C LEU A 145 12.93 5.83 -32.70
N GLN A 146 14.25 5.87 -32.73
CA GLN A 146 15.10 5.74 -31.54
C GLN A 146 15.89 7.01 -31.24
N THR A 147 16.29 7.73 -32.29
CA THR A 147 17.12 8.92 -32.21
C THR A 147 16.38 10.15 -32.72
N LEU A 148 16.82 11.35 -32.29
CA LEU A 148 16.31 12.60 -32.85
C LEU A 148 16.56 12.72 -34.35
N ASP A 149 17.63 12.07 -34.85
CA ASP A 149 17.96 12.08 -36.26
C ASP A 149 16.95 11.27 -37.09
N ASP A 150 16.41 10.19 -36.53
CA ASP A 150 15.35 9.39 -37.17
C ASP A 150 14.11 10.26 -37.40
N PHE A 151 13.71 11.07 -36.42
CA PHE A 151 12.62 12.03 -36.58
C PHE A 151 12.95 13.07 -37.65
N ASN A 152 14.17 13.63 -37.64
CA ASN A 152 14.59 14.66 -38.59
C ASN A 152 14.57 14.18 -40.05
N HIS A 153 14.76 12.87 -40.28
CA HIS A 153 14.80 12.25 -41.60
C HIS A 153 13.46 11.64 -42.04
N ILE A 154 12.36 11.88 -41.32
CA ILE A 154 11.03 11.50 -41.78
C ILE A 154 10.72 12.23 -43.09
N VAL A 155 10.39 11.46 -44.12
CA VAL A 155 10.10 11.96 -45.46
C VAL A 155 8.66 12.45 -45.52
N LEU A 156 8.48 13.73 -45.85
CA LEU A 156 7.15 14.34 -45.98
C LEU A 156 6.68 14.37 -47.43
N LYS A 157 7.60 14.65 -48.36
CA LYS A 157 7.30 14.71 -49.80
C LYS A 157 8.52 14.33 -50.62
N ALA A 158 8.34 13.36 -51.51
CA ALA A 158 9.30 13.06 -52.55
C ALA A 158 8.82 13.70 -53.87
N SER A 159 9.65 14.53 -54.50
CA SER A 159 9.34 15.10 -55.81
C SER A 159 9.81 14.16 -56.93
N GLU A 160 9.02 14.04 -57.99
CA GLU A 160 9.41 13.33 -59.22
C GLU A 160 10.45 14.10 -60.06
N ASN A 161 10.63 15.40 -59.82
CA ASN A 161 11.34 16.34 -60.73
C ASN A 161 12.65 16.93 -60.15
N GLY A 162 13.38 16.18 -59.32
CA GLY A 162 14.72 16.60 -58.87
C GLY A 162 14.76 17.72 -57.80
N VAL A 163 13.62 18.04 -57.17
CA VAL A 163 13.56 18.85 -55.95
C VAL A 163 13.97 17.98 -54.76
N PRO A 164 14.81 18.47 -53.82
CA PRO A 164 15.23 17.68 -52.68
C PRO A 164 14.02 17.18 -51.87
N VAL A 165 14.08 15.93 -51.45
CA VAL A 165 13.11 15.29 -50.55
C VAL A 165 12.90 16.20 -49.36
N SER A 166 11.66 16.64 -49.12
CA SER A 166 11.35 17.48 -47.96
C SER A 166 11.25 16.60 -46.74
N TYR A 167 12.12 16.87 -45.78
CA TYR A 167 12.22 16.14 -44.53
C TYR A 167 11.52 16.89 -43.40
N LEU A 168 11.24 16.20 -42.30
CA LEU A 168 10.64 16.83 -41.13
C LEU A 168 11.48 18.01 -40.60
N ARG A 169 12.81 17.89 -40.62
CA ARG A 169 13.74 18.97 -40.22
C ARG A 169 13.58 20.26 -41.03
N ASP A 170 13.05 20.18 -42.24
CA ASP A 170 12.89 21.34 -43.10
C ASP A 170 11.71 22.20 -42.63
N VAL A 171 10.66 21.58 -42.08
CA VAL A 171 9.41 22.26 -41.68
C VAL A 171 9.15 22.31 -40.17
N ALA A 172 9.87 21.51 -39.38
CA ALA A 172 9.68 21.42 -37.93
C ALA A 172 11.01 21.27 -37.19
N LYS A 173 11.04 21.75 -35.94
CA LYS A 173 12.13 21.50 -35.00
C LYS A 173 11.73 20.37 -34.06
N VAL A 174 12.51 19.29 -34.07
CA VAL A 174 12.35 18.19 -33.11
C VAL A 174 13.20 18.50 -31.88
N GLN A 175 12.58 18.50 -30.71
CA GLN A 175 13.27 18.72 -29.44
C GLN A 175 12.73 17.77 -28.37
N VAL A 176 13.57 17.46 -27.38
CA VAL A 176 13.14 16.71 -26.19
C VAL A 176 12.64 17.72 -25.16
N GLY A 177 11.42 17.51 -24.67
CA GLY A 177 10.77 18.40 -23.71
C GLY A 177 9.93 17.64 -22.70
N PRO A 178 9.34 18.36 -21.73
CA PRO A 178 8.42 17.79 -20.76
C PRO A 178 7.02 17.59 -21.36
N GLU A 179 6.41 16.43 -21.11
CA GLU A 179 4.97 16.23 -21.32
C GLU A 179 4.16 17.19 -20.41
N MET A 180 2.89 17.43 -20.78
CA MET A 180 1.95 18.16 -19.92
C MET A 180 1.80 17.48 -18.56
N ARG A 181 2.32 18.13 -17.52
CA ARG A 181 2.28 17.63 -16.14
C ARG A 181 0.85 17.64 -15.61
N ARG A 182 0.38 16.46 -15.15
CA ARG A 182 -0.91 16.29 -14.46
C ARG A 182 -0.82 16.35 -12.94
N GLY A 183 0.40 16.31 -12.40
CA GLY A 183 0.69 16.40 -10.97
C GLY A 183 2.12 16.84 -10.76
N ILE A 184 2.36 17.56 -9.66
CA ILE A 184 3.66 18.09 -9.26
C ILE A 184 3.91 17.57 -7.85
N ALA A 185 5.15 17.15 -7.56
CA ALA A 185 5.58 16.77 -6.23
C ALA A 185 6.75 17.63 -5.81
N GLU A 186 6.75 18.08 -4.57
CA GLU A 186 7.75 18.97 -4.00
C GLU A 186 8.21 18.36 -2.68
N LEU A 187 9.50 18.50 -2.36
CA LEU A 187 10.08 17.99 -1.14
C LEU A 187 10.66 19.12 -0.28
N ASN A 188 10.06 19.34 0.89
CA ASN A 188 10.53 20.23 1.96
C ASN A 188 10.67 21.73 1.60
N GLY A 189 10.07 22.20 0.51
CA GLY A 189 10.19 23.57 0.03
C GLY A 189 11.52 23.88 -0.68
N GLU A 190 12.33 22.86 -0.95
CA GLU A 190 13.67 22.99 -1.54
C GLU A 190 13.72 22.61 -3.02
N GLY A 191 12.67 21.99 -3.57
CA GLY A 191 12.65 21.62 -4.98
C GLY A 191 11.54 20.65 -5.39
N GLU A 192 11.22 20.70 -6.68
CA GLU A 192 10.37 19.71 -7.34
C GLU A 192 11.12 18.36 -7.44
N VAL A 193 10.39 17.26 -7.25
CA VAL A 193 10.94 15.89 -7.26
C VAL A 193 10.02 14.94 -8.02
N ALA A 194 10.56 13.78 -8.40
CA ALA A 194 9.76 12.62 -8.79
C ALA A 194 9.59 11.69 -7.58
N GLY A 195 8.44 11.06 -7.43
CA GLY A 195 8.16 10.17 -6.30
C GLY A 195 7.31 8.96 -6.68
N GLY A 196 7.14 8.08 -5.71
CA GLY A 196 6.34 6.87 -5.84
C GLY A 196 5.47 6.63 -4.62
N VAL A 197 4.28 6.11 -4.87
CA VAL A 197 3.30 5.71 -3.84
C VAL A 197 3.02 4.23 -4.00
N VAL A 198 3.26 3.46 -2.93
CA VAL A 198 2.90 2.04 -2.88
C VAL A 198 1.48 1.91 -2.33
N ILE A 199 0.61 1.32 -3.15
CA ILE A 199 -0.80 1.15 -2.86
C ILE A 199 -1.08 -0.33 -2.54
N LEU A 200 -1.51 -0.58 -1.32
CA LEU A 200 -1.89 -1.88 -0.79
C LEU A 200 -3.21 -2.37 -1.39
N ARG A 201 -3.28 -3.67 -1.71
CA ARG A 201 -4.52 -4.35 -2.06
C ARG A 201 -5.53 -4.29 -0.91
N SER A 202 -6.79 -4.05 -1.25
CA SER A 202 -7.86 -3.96 -0.26
C SER A 202 -7.94 -5.22 0.62
N GLY A 203 -8.02 -5.02 1.94
CA GLY A 203 -8.14 -6.12 2.92
C GLY A 203 -6.84 -6.87 3.26
N LYS A 204 -5.68 -6.43 2.75
CA LYS A 204 -4.38 -7.05 3.04
C LYS A 204 -3.64 -6.35 4.19
N ASN A 205 -2.51 -6.93 4.61
CA ASN A 205 -1.75 -6.45 5.77
C ASN A 205 -0.75 -5.35 5.38
N ALA A 206 -0.98 -4.13 5.87
CA ALA A 206 -0.10 -3.00 5.60
C ALA A 206 1.31 -3.18 6.19
N ARG A 207 1.44 -3.69 7.42
CA ARG A 207 2.75 -3.81 8.11
C ARG A 207 3.68 -4.77 7.39
N GLU A 208 3.12 -5.90 6.93
CA GLU A 208 3.85 -6.94 6.21
C GLU A 208 4.36 -6.44 4.86
N VAL A 209 3.49 -5.76 4.08
CA VAL A 209 3.88 -5.20 2.79
C VAL A 209 4.92 -4.10 2.95
N ILE A 210 4.78 -3.21 3.94
CA ILE A 210 5.79 -2.16 4.18
C ILE A 210 7.15 -2.75 4.53
N ALA A 211 7.19 -3.82 5.34
CA ALA A 211 8.44 -4.51 5.66
C ALA A 211 9.10 -5.08 4.39
N ALA A 212 8.33 -5.76 3.53
CA ALA A 212 8.82 -6.29 2.26
C ALA A 212 9.27 -5.17 1.30
N VAL A 213 8.55 -4.05 1.24
CA VAL A 213 8.94 -2.87 0.45
C VAL A 213 10.27 -2.32 0.92
N LYS A 214 10.46 -2.11 2.23
CA LYS A 214 11.72 -1.60 2.78
C LYS A 214 12.89 -2.53 2.47
N ASP A 215 12.73 -3.83 2.66
CA ASP A 215 13.77 -4.84 2.36
C ASP A 215 14.12 -4.87 0.86
N LYS A 216 13.11 -4.81 0.00
CA LYS A 216 13.31 -4.70 -1.44
C LYS A 216 14.05 -3.41 -1.81
N LEU A 217 13.70 -2.27 -1.21
CA LEU A 217 14.38 -1.01 -1.46
C LEU A 217 15.85 -1.05 -1.04
N GLU A 218 16.19 -1.69 0.09
CA GLU A 218 17.59 -1.90 0.49
C GLU A 218 18.36 -2.73 -0.54
N THR A 219 17.72 -3.77 -1.10
CA THR A 219 18.31 -4.57 -2.19
C THR A 219 18.52 -3.74 -3.45
N LEU A 220 17.59 -2.83 -3.77
CA LEU A 220 17.67 -2.00 -4.97
C LEU A 220 18.69 -0.87 -4.85
N LYS A 221 19.11 -0.46 -3.64
CA LYS A 221 20.07 0.63 -3.45
C LYS A 221 21.38 0.43 -4.23
N SER A 222 21.86 -0.81 -4.34
CA SER A 222 23.08 -1.10 -5.12
C SER A 222 22.89 -0.98 -6.63
N SER A 223 21.64 -1.04 -7.10
CA SER A 223 21.27 -0.96 -8.52
C SER A 223 20.86 0.45 -8.93
N LEU A 224 20.75 1.38 -7.98
CA LEU A 224 20.42 2.78 -8.28
C LEU A 224 21.62 3.48 -8.92
N PRO A 225 21.38 4.43 -9.85
CA PRO A 225 22.44 5.28 -10.37
C PRO A 225 23.15 6.06 -9.26
N GLU A 226 24.45 6.33 -9.44
CA GLU A 226 25.23 7.10 -8.48
C GLU A 226 24.62 8.48 -8.23
N GLY A 227 24.37 8.81 -6.95
CA GLY A 227 23.82 10.10 -6.53
C GLY A 227 22.31 10.07 -6.29
N VAL A 228 21.60 9.06 -6.79
CA VAL A 228 20.16 8.90 -6.55
C VAL A 228 19.91 8.33 -5.15
N GLU A 229 19.10 9.04 -4.38
CA GLU A 229 18.65 8.66 -3.05
C GLU A 229 17.12 8.53 -3.01
N ILE A 230 16.65 7.51 -2.29
CA ILE A 230 15.23 7.30 -2.01
C ILE A 230 14.93 7.84 -0.61
N VAL A 231 14.26 8.98 -0.53
CA VAL A 231 13.86 9.61 0.72
C VAL A 231 12.41 9.26 1.02
N THR A 232 12.17 8.52 2.10
CA THR A 232 10.81 8.19 2.54
C THR A 232 10.08 9.44 3.01
N THR A 233 8.90 9.71 2.45
CA THR A 233 8.06 10.87 2.80
C THR A 233 6.89 10.47 3.70
N TYR A 234 6.38 9.25 3.55
CA TYR A 234 5.32 8.71 4.40
C TYR A 234 5.51 7.22 4.65
N ASP A 235 5.35 6.83 5.91
CA ASP A 235 5.48 5.44 6.35
C ASP A 235 4.42 5.11 7.41
N ARG A 236 3.41 4.33 7.00
CA ARG A 236 2.32 3.92 7.88
C ARG A 236 2.77 2.94 8.97
N SER A 237 3.89 2.23 8.79
CA SER A 237 4.37 1.24 9.78
C SER A 237 4.69 1.89 11.12
N GLN A 238 5.22 3.11 11.13
CA GLN A 238 5.54 3.84 12.36
C GLN A 238 4.31 4.12 13.23
N LEU A 239 3.14 4.31 12.62
CA LEU A 239 1.88 4.47 13.36
C LEU A 239 1.39 3.13 13.90
N ILE A 240 1.48 2.08 13.08
CA ILE A 240 1.07 0.72 13.46
C ILE A 240 1.91 0.22 14.64
N ASP A 241 3.23 0.41 14.60
CA ASP A 241 4.16 -0.03 15.63
C ASP A 241 3.89 0.70 16.95
N ARG A 242 3.81 2.04 16.92
CA ARG A 242 3.47 2.83 18.12
C ARG A 242 2.11 2.46 18.71
N ALA A 243 1.13 2.15 17.87
CA ALA A 243 -0.20 1.76 18.33
C ALA A 243 -0.19 0.38 19.02
N ILE A 244 0.52 -0.59 18.44
CA ILE A 244 0.68 -1.93 19.00
C ILE A 244 1.51 -1.88 20.29
N ASP A 245 2.59 -1.12 20.31
CA ASP A 245 3.46 -0.98 21.48
C ASP A 245 2.73 -0.30 22.63
N ASN A 246 2.02 0.79 22.35
CA ASN A 246 1.22 1.49 23.35
C ASN A 246 0.18 0.54 23.97
N LEU A 247 -0.54 -0.22 23.14
CA LEU A 247 -1.57 -1.10 23.65
C LEU A 247 -1.00 -2.32 24.37
N SER A 248 0.10 -2.89 23.90
CA SER A 248 0.81 -3.98 24.59
C SER A 248 1.31 -3.52 25.95
N GLY A 249 1.83 -2.28 26.03
CA GLY A 249 2.17 -1.62 27.29
C GLY A 249 0.98 -1.47 28.22
N LYS A 250 -0.18 -1.01 27.72
CA LYS A 250 -1.40 -0.87 28.53
C LYS A 250 -1.97 -2.19 29.01
N LEU A 251 -1.97 -3.23 28.18
CA LEU A 251 -2.36 -4.58 28.60
C LEU A 251 -1.42 -5.12 29.69
N LEU A 252 -0.12 -4.82 29.60
CA LEU A 252 0.84 -5.21 30.62
C LEU A 252 0.65 -4.42 31.93
N GLU A 253 0.42 -3.11 31.85
CA GLU A 253 0.09 -2.26 33.00
C GLU A 253 -1.18 -2.77 33.70
N GLU A 254 -2.26 -3.04 32.95
CA GLU A 254 -3.50 -3.60 33.47
C GLU A 254 -3.26 -4.96 34.14
N PHE A 255 -2.51 -5.85 33.49
CA PHE A 255 -2.14 -7.15 34.06
C PHE A 255 -1.40 -7.00 35.40
N ILE A 256 -0.44 -6.08 35.50
CA ILE A 256 0.31 -5.82 36.73
C ILE A 256 -0.59 -5.23 37.81
N VAL A 257 -1.40 -4.21 37.49
CA VAL A 257 -2.33 -3.58 38.45
C VAL A 257 -3.30 -4.61 39.00
N VAL A 258 -3.88 -5.44 38.13
CA VAL A 258 -4.77 -6.53 38.53
C VAL A 258 -4.06 -7.56 39.40
N ALA A 259 -2.84 -7.98 39.05
CA ALA A 259 -2.05 -8.90 39.85
C ALA A 259 -1.77 -8.35 41.26
N VAL A 260 -1.43 -7.06 41.36
CA VAL A 260 -1.17 -6.38 42.64
C VAL A 260 -2.45 -6.30 43.49
N VAL A 261 -3.57 -5.88 42.90
CA VAL A 261 -4.87 -5.79 43.60
C VAL A 261 -5.30 -7.17 44.10
N CYS A 262 -5.22 -8.21 43.25
CA CYS A 262 -5.52 -9.59 43.63
C CYS A 262 -4.62 -10.07 44.78
N ALA A 263 -3.32 -9.81 44.72
CA ALA A 263 -2.38 -10.22 45.76
C ALA A 263 -2.69 -9.56 47.13
N LEU A 264 -3.07 -8.27 47.13
CA LEU A 264 -3.43 -7.53 48.33
C LEU A 264 -4.73 -8.02 48.97
N PHE A 265 -5.77 -8.30 48.17
CA PHE A 265 -7.06 -8.73 48.70
C PHE A 265 -7.08 -10.20 49.16
N LEU A 266 -6.32 -11.08 48.50
CA LEU A 266 -6.39 -12.52 48.76
C LEU A 266 -5.40 -13.01 49.81
N TRP A 267 -4.37 -12.22 50.18
CA TRP A 267 -3.26 -12.53 51.13
C TRP A 267 -2.65 -13.94 50.98
N HIS A 268 -2.93 -14.64 49.88
CA HIS A 268 -2.55 -16.02 49.62
C HIS A 268 -2.16 -16.14 48.16
N VAL A 269 -0.85 -16.26 47.93
CA VAL A 269 -0.21 -16.20 46.60
C VAL A 269 -0.81 -17.23 45.64
N ARG A 270 -1.18 -18.42 46.14
CA ARG A 270 -1.81 -19.48 45.34
C ARG A 270 -3.19 -19.08 44.82
N SER A 271 -3.99 -18.35 45.60
CA SER A 271 -5.31 -17.89 45.19
C SER A 271 -5.20 -16.74 44.18
N ALA A 272 -4.23 -15.83 44.35
CA ALA A 272 -3.94 -14.77 43.39
C ALA A 272 -3.47 -15.33 42.04
N LEU A 273 -2.62 -16.37 42.04
CA LEU A 273 -2.14 -17.03 40.82
C LEU A 273 -3.27 -17.58 39.94
N VAL A 274 -4.36 -18.08 40.52
CA VAL A 274 -5.52 -18.57 39.76
C VAL A 274 -6.18 -17.44 38.97
N ALA A 275 -6.37 -16.28 39.60
CA ALA A 275 -6.92 -15.10 38.92
C ALA A 275 -5.95 -14.58 37.85
N ILE A 276 -4.65 -14.58 38.12
CA ILE A 276 -3.62 -14.11 37.18
C ILE A 276 -3.59 -14.99 35.92
N ILE A 277 -3.67 -16.32 36.05
CA ILE A 277 -3.64 -17.26 34.91
C ILE A 277 -4.88 -17.13 34.01
N SER A 278 -6.02 -16.71 34.56
CA SER A 278 -7.23 -16.53 33.74
C SER A 278 -7.09 -15.44 32.67
N LEU A 279 -6.23 -14.43 32.89
CA LEU A 279 -6.04 -13.33 31.94
C LEU A 279 -5.32 -13.76 30.65
N PRO A 280 -4.11 -14.37 30.69
CA PRO A 280 -3.48 -14.92 29.50
C PRO A 280 -4.36 -15.93 28.77
N LEU A 281 -5.09 -16.76 29.51
CA LEU A 281 -5.97 -17.77 28.91
C LEU A 281 -7.14 -17.13 28.15
N GLY A 282 -7.77 -16.10 28.72
CA GLY A 282 -8.81 -15.32 28.07
C GLY A 282 -8.30 -14.60 26.82
N LEU A 283 -7.10 -14.03 26.89
CA LEU A 283 -6.44 -13.39 25.76
C LEU A 283 -6.17 -14.41 24.63
N CYS A 284 -5.61 -15.58 24.94
CA CYS A 284 -5.38 -16.65 23.96
C CYS A 284 -6.68 -17.07 23.27
N ILE A 285 -7.76 -17.28 24.02
CA ILE A 285 -9.06 -17.63 23.45
C ILE A 285 -9.59 -16.52 22.54
N ALA A 286 -9.47 -15.24 22.94
CA ALA A 286 -9.86 -14.11 22.11
C ALA A 286 -9.10 -14.09 20.77
N PHE A 287 -7.77 -14.27 20.80
CA PHE A 287 -6.96 -14.33 19.58
C PHE A 287 -7.29 -15.55 18.70
N ILE A 288 -7.59 -16.71 19.29
CA ILE A 288 -8.02 -17.89 18.54
C ILE A 288 -9.36 -17.61 17.82
N VAL A 289 -10.32 -17.01 18.50
CA VAL A 289 -11.62 -16.64 17.91
C VAL A 289 -11.45 -15.58 16.82
N MET A 290 -10.60 -14.57 17.05
CA MET A 290 -10.29 -13.56 16.03
C MET A 290 -9.67 -14.18 14.78
N HIS A 291 -8.79 -15.16 14.94
CA HIS A 291 -8.19 -15.89 13.81
C HIS A 291 -9.26 -16.64 12.99
N PHE A 292 -10.20 -17.33 13.64
CA PHE A 292 -11.30 -18.01 12.94
C PHE A 292 -12.26 -17.05 12.22
N GLN A 293 -12.42 -15.82 12.73
CA GLN A 293 -13.24 -14.79 12.07
C GLN A 293 -12.46 -13.98 11.02
N GLY A 294 -11.14 -14.16 10.91
CA GLY A 294 -10.29 -13.36 10.03
C GLY A 294 -10.14 -11.89 10.47
N LEU A 295 -10.37 -11.58 11.75
CA LEU A 295 -10.22 -10.22 12.27
C LEU A 295 -8.75 -9.89 12.52
N ASN A 296 -8.33 -8.71 12.04
CA ASN A 296 -6.98 -8.20 12.27
C ASN A 296 -6.83 -7.58 13.67
N ALA A 297 -5.60 -7.62 14.19
CA ALA A 297 -5.22 -6.93 15.42
C ALA A 297 -5.02 -5.44 15.12
N ASN A 298 -6.03 -4.63 15.41
CA ASN A 298 -6.04 -3.19 15.20
C ASN A 298 -6.45 -2.50 16.52
N ILE A 299 -6.26 -1.18 16.60
CA ILE A 299 -6.51 -0.41 17.84
C ILE A 299 -7.90 -0.69 18.44
N MET A 300 -8.93 -0.87 17.60
CA MET A 300 -10.31 -1.10 18.05
C MET A 300 -10.54 -2.51 18.57
N SER A 301 -10.10 -3.54 17.84
CA SER A 301 -10.26 -4.94 18.26
C SER A 301 -9.49 -5.22 19.55
N LEU A 302 -8.28 -4.68 19.62
CA LEU A 302 -7.31 -4.91 20.66
C LEU A 302 -7.65 -4.02 21.90
N GLY A 303 -8.22 -2.82 21.69
CA GLY A 303 -8.84 -2.02 22.76
C GLY A 303 -10.09 -2.67 23.37
N GLY A 304 -10.88 -3.41 22.58
CA GLY A 304 -11.97 -4.23 23.10
C GLY A 304 -11.49 -5.32 24.06
N ILE A 305 -10.34 -5.94 23.77
CA ILE A 305 -9.70 -6.91 24.66
C ILE A 305 -9.27 -6.23 25.97
N ALA A 306 -8.68 -5.04 25.92
CA ALA A 306 -8.30 -4.28 27.12
C ALA A 306 -9.50 -4.00 28.05
N ILE A 307 -10.63 -3.56 27.50
CA ILE A 307 -11.86 -3.36 28.29
C ILE A 307 -12.35 -4.69 28.89
N ALA A 308 -12.27 -5.80 28.14
CA ALA A 308 -12.72 -7.11 28.59
C ALA A 308 -11.88 -7.68 29.75
N VAL A 309 -10.59 -7.37 29.82
CA VAL A 309 -9.67 -7.82 30.90
C VAL A 309 -10.20 -7.44 32.28
N GLY A 310 -10.71 -6.21 32.45
CA GLY A 310 -11.27 -5.75 33.72
C GLY A 310 -12.50 -6.55 34.17
N ALA A 311 -13.39 -6.92 33.24
CA ALA A 311 -14.56 -7.72 33.55
C ALA A 311 -14.22 -9.20 33.79
N MET A 312 -13.25 -9.75 33.06
CA MET A 312 -12.81 -11.15 33.23
C MET A 312 -12.23 -11.39 34.63
N VAL A 313 -11.41 -10.46 35.14
CA VAL A 313 -10.80 -10.64 36.46
C VAL A 313 -11.81 -10.48 37.59
N ASP A 314 -12.80 -9.60 37.46
CA ASP A 314 -13.86 -9.42 38.48
C ASP A 314 -14.59 -10.74 38.74
N ALA A 315 -14.96 -11.46 37.68
CA ALA A 315 -15.60 -12.77 37.77
C ALA A 315 -14.72 -13.80 38.52
N ALA A 316 -13.41 -13.81 38.22
CA ALA A 316 -12.46 -14.71 38.88
C ALA A 316 -12.31 -14.37 40.38
N ILE A 317 -12.17 -13.09 40.72
CA ILE A 317 -12.01 -12.63 42.11
C ILE A 317 -13.26 -12.96 42.92
N VAL A 318 -14.46 -12.65 42.42
CA VAL A 318 -15.74 -12.92 43.12
C VAL A 318 -15.90 -14.40 43.42
N MET A 319 -15.55 -15.28 42.47
CA MET A 319 -15.62 -16.73 42.67
C MET A 319 -14.65 -17.20 43.75
N ILE A 320 -13.39 -16.73 43.71
CA ILE A 320 -12.36 -17.10 44.68
C ILE A 320 -12.71 -16.57 46.07
N GLU A 321 -13.19 -15.34 46.19
CA GLU A 321 -13.62 -14.75 47.46
C GLU A 321 -14.78 -15.52 48.08
N ASN A 322 -15.79 -15.89 47.27
CA ASN A 322 -16.91 -16.70 47.74
C ASN A 322 -16.47 -18.10 48.19
N ALA A 323 -15.52 -18.73 47.47
CA ALA A 323 -14.92 -20.00 47.88
C ALA A 323 -14.18 -19.86 49.22
N HIS A 324 -13.39 -18.79 49.40
CA HIS A 324 -12.65 -18.53 50.65
C HIS A 324 -13.60 -18.31 51.83
N LYS A 325 -14.66 -17.49 51.64
CA LYS A 325 -15.73 -17.29 52.63
C LYS A 325 -16.44 -18.59 53.02
N ARG A 326 -16.70 -19.48 52.05
CA ARG A 326 -17.30 -20.80 52.33
C ARG A 326 -16.36 -21.74 53.10
N HIS A 327 -15.07 -21.74 52.77
CA HIS A 327 -14.06 -22.51 53.50
C HIS A 327 -13.87 -22.03 54.94
N GLN A 328 -13.80 -20.71 55.17
CA GLN A 328 -13.78 -20.15 56.54
C GLN A 328 -15.03 -20.56 57.35
N ARG A 329 -16.23 -20.48 56.75
CA ARG A 329 -17.47 -20.92 57.43
C ARG A 329 -17.49 -22.41 57.73
N ARG A 330 -16.98 -23.26 56.83
CA ARG A 330 -16.87 -24.71 57.06
C ARG A 330 -15.82 -25.06 58.11
N ALA A 331 -14.69 -24.35 58.15
CA ALA A 331 -13.68 -24.50 59.20
C ALA A 331 -14.25 -24.12 60.58
N LEU A 332 -15.03 -23.04 60.67
CA LEU A 332 -15.75 -22.65 61.89
C LEU A 332 -16.85 -23.67 62.29
N ALA A 333 -17.58 -24.22 61.32
CA ALA A 333 -18.61 -25.24 61.57
C ALA A 333 -18.01 -26.61 62.00
N ASN A 334 -16.85 -26.98 61.46
CA ASN A 334 -16.12 -28.20 61.87
C ASN A 334 -15.39 -28.02 63.21
N GLY A 335 -14.94 -26.79 63.54
CA GLY A 335 -14.44 -26.45 64.88
C GLY A 335 -15.49 -26.61 65.97
N TRP A 336 -16.76 -26.38 65.65
CA TRP A 336 -17.89 -26.64 66.56
C TRP A 336 -18.21 -28.13 66.79
N LYS A 337 -17.72 -29.04 65.93
CA LYS A 337 -17.87 -30.49 66.13
C LYS A 337 -16.71 -31.16 66.86
N SER A 338 -15.60 -30.46 67.11
CA SER A 338 -14.38 -31.05 67.70
C SER A 338 -13.80 -30.31 68.92
N GLY A 339 -14.51 -29.36 69.52
CA GLY A 339 -13.93 -28.56 70.61
C GLY A 339 -14.94 -28.09 71.64
N SER A 340 -15.31 -28.98 72.57
CA SER A 340 -15.83 -28.59 73.87
C SER A 340 -14.67 -28.09 74.74
N THR A 341 -14.21 -26.85 74.55
CA THR A 341 -13.58 -26.08 75.62
C THR A 341 -13.55 -24.59 75.26
N SER A 342 -14.44 -23.85 75.95
CA SER A 342 -14.36 -22.46 76.38
C SER A 342 -13.34 -21.51 75.68
N ILE A 343 -13.83 -20.37 75.17
CA ILE A 343 -13.56 -19.02 75.70
C ILE A 343 -14.07 -17.94 74.71
N LEU A 344 -15.00 -17.12 75.23
CA LEU A 344 -15.33 -15.70 74.97
C LEU A 344 -15.14 -15.10 73.56
N THR A 345 -16.28 -14.69 72.98
CA THR A 345 -16.37 -13.61 71.97
C THR A 345 -16.31 -12.23 72.65
N PRO A 346 -15.96 -11.16 71.92
CA PRO A 346 -17.02 -10.21 71.61
C PRO A 346 -17.11 -9.84 70.12
N ARG A 347 -18.37 -9.72 69.70
CA ARG A 347 -18.89 -9.30 68.40
C ARG A 347 -18.45 -7.88 68.03
N TRP A 348 -18.07 -7.69 66.77
CA TRP A 348 -18.33 -6.45 66.04
C TRP A 348 -19.13 -6.79 64.77
N ILE A 349 -20.45 -6.56 64.85
CA ILE A 349 -21.36 -6.61 63.71
C ILE A 349 -21.42 -5.19 63.16
N ILE A 350 -20.86 -4.97 61.96
CA ILE A 350 -21.16 -3.78 61.17
C ILE A 350 -22.38 -4.10 60.31
N LYS A 351 -23.49 -3.40 60.61
CA LYS A 351 -24.74 -3.39 59.83
C LYS A 351 -24.49 -2.85 58.42
N ARG A 352 -25.00 -3.56 57.41
CA ARG A 352 -25.31 -3.01 56.08
C ARG A 352 -26.44 -1.97 56.20
N ALA A 353 -26.29 -0.83 55.52
CA ALA A 353 -27.37 0.06 55.11
C ALA A 353 -27.02 0.68 53.74
N GLY A 354 -28.02 0.81 52.86
CA GLY A 354 -27.96 1.30 51.46
C GLY A 354 -28.47 0.20 50.51
N ARG A 355 -29.65 0.28 49.87
CA ARG A 355 -30.12 1.26 48.87
C ARG A 355 -29.06 1.63 47.85
#